data_AF-A0A660SMN6-F1
#
_entry.id   AF-A0A660SMN6-F1
#
_cell.length_a   1.000
_cell.length_b   1.000
_cell.length_c   1.000
_cell.angle_alpha   90.00
_cell.angle_beta   90.00
_cell.angle_gamma   90.00
#
_symmetry.space_group_name_H-M   'P 1'
#
loop_
_entity.id
_entity.type
_entity.pdbx_description
1 polymer ?
#
loop_
_entity_poly.entity_id
_entity_poly.type
_entity_poly.pdbx_seq_one_letter_code
_entity_poly.pdbx_strand_id
1 'polypeptide(L)'
;MERILLNIPGLIAIDHKSNSFFLAVESVLKYKNIDYDYDFLMGISLHSFRTNFFPDISISSIDPFSGFNTGEYLFHILGIKWETLMSAEDGKTASNTVLKIIDSINSGIPAIAIHLDGTTNWGLITGYADKYRYFYGRFFKNGSGGAKHLTSWPFIVTIINQFSLKFIDKETLVKNSFKKYCYILKSGTVNGYFNGTKGFEYILKHELYKSRNNTLKNILINLVNSRKSAFNFLKKYRDTLSKTINVDCLLDLYNKESVITIDDNLKDICEELLHLEKNILDYSV
;
A
#
# COMPACT_ATOMS: atom_id res chain seq x y z
N MET A 1 21.84 25.44 6.07
CA MET A 1 20.45 25.82 5.76
C MET A 1 19.56 24.68 6.21
N GLU A 2 18.48 25.00 6.91
CA GLU A 2 17.49 24.05 7.41
C GLU A 2 16.16 24.32 6.70
N ARG A 3 15.38 23.26 6.46
CA ARG A 3 14.01 23.40 5.95
C ARG A 3 13.16 22.26 6.46
N ILE A 4 11.97 22.59 6.98
CA ILE A 4 10.97 21.63 7.43
C ILE A 4 9.61 22.01 6.85
N LEU A 5 8.94 21.06 6.22
CA LEU A 5 7.56 21.20 5.76
C LEU A 5 6.62 21.00 6.94
N LEU A 6 5.89 22.06 7.28
CA LEU A 6 4.94 22.08 8.38
C LEU A 6 3.53 21.71 7.90
N ASN A 7 2.63 21.40 8.84
CA ASN A 7 1.20 21.13 8.60
C ASN A 7 0.90 19.92 7.68
N ILE A 8 1.87 19.03 7.47
CA ILE A 8 1.61 17.72 6.85
C ILE A 8 0.75 16.88 7.80
N PRO A 9 -0.37 16.27 7.35
CA PRO A 9 -1.19 15.40 8.19
C PRO A 9 -0.42 14.20 8.79
N GLY A 10 -0.82 13.75 9.98
CA GLY A 10 -0.24 12.57 10.62
C GLY A 10 -0.57 11.25 9.91
N LEU A 11 0.22 10.21 10.16
CA LEU A 11 0.04 8.87 9.60
C LEU A 11 -0.65 7.97 10.64
N ILE A 12 -1.97 8.16 10.78
CA ILE A 12 -2.74 7.56 11.87
C ILE A 12 -3.39 6.26 11.40
N ALA A 13 -2.97 5.15 11.99
CA ALA A 13 -3.63 3.86 11.83
C ALA A 13 -4.91 3.84 12.66
N ILE A 14 -6.07 3.70 12.02
CA ILE A 14 -7.38 3.62 12.68
C ILE A 14 -8.16 2.49 12.01
N ASP A 15 -8.79 1.63 12.81
CA ASP A 15 -9.63 0.53 12.33
C ASP A 15 -8.86 -0.35 11.32
N HIS A 16 -9.28 -0.37 10.06
CA HIS A 16 -8.69 -1.20 9.01
C HIS A 16 -7.57 -0.51 8.21
N LYS A 17 -7.22 0.73 8.54
CA LYS A 17 -6.15 1.48 7.86
C LYS A 17 -4.77 1.05 8.36
N SER A 18 -4.33 -0.13 7.94
CA SER A 18 -3.06 -0.72 8.41
C SER A 18 -1.87 -0.54 7.45
N ASN A 19 -2.11 -0.21 6.17
CA ASN A 19 -1.01 -0.06 5.21
C ASN A 19 -0.40 1.35 5.26
N SER A 20 0.81 1.43 5.83
CA SER A 20 1.51 2.69 6.08
C SER A 20 1.87 3.48 4.81
N PHE A 21 2.06 2.81 3.67
CA PHE A 21 2.34 3.49 2.40
C PHE A 21 1.15 4.30 1.92
N PHE A 22 -0.05 3.71 1.90
CA PHE A 22 -1.25 4.42 1.45
C PHE A 22 -1.64 5.57 2.38
N LEU A 23 -1.37 5.44 3.69
CA LEU A 23 -1.48 6.56 4.63
C LEU A 23 -0.46 7.67 4.33
N ALA A 24 0.78 7.31 3.99
CA ALA A 24 1.79 8.28 3.59
C ALA A 24 1.35 9.04 2.33
N VAL A 25 0.86 8.34 1.31
CA VAL A 25 0.32 8.95 0.09
C VAL A 25 -0.91 9.82 0.39
N GLU A 26 -1.87 9.34 1.18
CA GLU A 26 -3.04 10.13 1.62
C GLU A 26 -2.60 11.45 2.29
N SER A 27 -1.60 11.39 3.16
CA SER A 27 -1.07 12.57 3.84
C SER A 27 -0.40 13.56 2.88
N VAL A 28 0.40 13.08 1.92
CA VAL A 28 1.00 13.94 0.88
C VAL A 28 -0.08 14.61 0.02
N LEU A 29 -1.09 13.85 -0.42
CA LEU A 29 -2.18 14.37 -1.24
C LEU A 29 -3.00 15.43 -0.50
N LYS A 30 -3.36 15.17 0.76
CA LYS A 30 -4.07 16.14 1.60
C LYS A 30 -3.23 17.40 1.84
N TYR A 31 -1.92 17.27 2.07
CA TYR A 31 -1.01 18.42 2.15
C TYR A 31 -0.96 19.25 0.85
N LYS A 32 -1.26 18.63 -0.29
CA LYS A 32 -1.42 19.27 -1.60
C LYS A 32 -2.86 19.64 -1.95
N ASN A 33 -3.77 19.66 -0.97
CA ASN A 33 -5.18 19.97 -1.13
C ASN A 33 -5.92 19.03 -2.10
N ILE A 34 -5.48 17.77 -2.19
CA ILE A 34 -6.13 16.71 -2.97
C ILE A 34 -6.84 15.77 -2.00
N ASP A 35 -8.17 15.76 -2.04
CA ASP A 35 -9.00 15.01 -1.11
C ASP A 35 -9.32 13.60 -1.63
N TYR A 36 -8.32 12.72 -1.51
CA TYR A 36 -8.44 11.28 -1.74
C TYR A 36 -8.24 10.54 -0.42
N ASP A 37 -9.27 9.82 0.01
CA ASP A 37 -9.24 9.03 1.24
C ASP A 37 -8.50 7.69 1.05
N TYR A 38 -8.07 7.10 2.18
CA TYR A 38 -7.37 5.82 2.20
C TYR A 38 -8.06 4.71 1.39
N ASP A 39 -9.37 4.51 1.56
CA ASP A 39 -10.14 3.45 0.91
C ASP A 39 -10.17 3.66 -0.61
N PHE A 40 -10.31 4.92 -1.05
CA PHE A 40 -10.19 5.30 -2.45
C PHE A 40 -8.82 4.92 -3.03
N LEU A 41 -7.73 5.29 -2.35
CA LEU A 41 -6.36 5.00 -2.80
C LEU A 41 -6.07 3.48 -2.85
N MET A 42 -6.51 2.75 -1.83
CA MET A 42 -6.44 1.28 -1.77
C MET A 42 -7.27 0.60 -2.86
N GLY A 43 -8.40 1.19 -3.25
CA GLY A 43 -9.26 0.69 -4.31
C GLY A 43 -8.71 0.97 -5.71
N ILE A 44 -8.33 2.21 -6.02
CA ILE A 44 -7.84 2.55 -7.37
C ILE A 44 -6.44 1.99 -7.66
N SER A 45 -5.63 1.73 -6.63
CA SER A 45 -4.36 1.00 -6.77
C SER A 45 -4.55 -0.51 -6.96
N LEU A 46 -5.78 -1.00 -6.78
CA LEU A 46 -6.17 -2.39 -6.70
C LEU A 46 -5.53 -3.17 -5.53
N HIS A 47 -4.79 -2.52 -4.63
CA HIS A 47 -4.13 -3.18 -3.50
C HIS A 47 -5.12 -3.88 -2.57
N SER A 48 -6.29 -3.27 -2.34
CA SER A 48 -7.36 -3.86 -1.54
C SER A 48 -7.88 -5.20 -2.08
N PHE A 49 -7.73 -5.45 -3.38
CA PHE A 49 -8.17 -6.66 -4.07
C PHE A 49 -7.04 -7.68 -4.29
N ARG A 50 -5.80 -7.34 -3.96
CA ARG A 50 -4.62 -8.17 -4.20
C ARG A 50 -4.46 -9.26 -3.14
N THR A 51 -4.25 -10.50 -3.58
CA THR A 51 -3.78 -11.62 -2.73
C THR A 51 -2.37 -11.96 -3.15
N ASN A 52 -1.38 -11.76 -2.29
CA ASN A 52 0.04 -11.84 -2.65
C ASN A 52 0.87 -12.44 -1.51
N PHE A 53 1.60 -13.51 -1.78
CA PHE A 53 2.42 -14.21 -0.79
C PHE A 53 3.80 -14.55 -1.34
N PHE A 54 4.86 -14.19 -0.61
CA PHE A 54 6.20 -14.67 -0.91
C PHE A 54 6.35 -16.14 -0.45
N PRO A 55 7.14 -16.99 -1.14
CA PRO A 55 7.23 -18.42 -0.83
C PRO A 55 7.61 -18.77 0.62
N ASP A 56 8.39 -17.92 1.31
CA ASP A 56 8.79 -18.16 2.70
C ASP A 56 7.87 -17.52 3.75
N ILE A 57 6.76 -16.89 3.31
CA ILE A 57 5.84 -16.08 4.12
C ILE A 57 6.53 -14.85 4.73
N SER A 58 7.32 -14.15 3.93
CA SER A 58 7.92 -12.86 4.29
C SER A 58 6.87 -11.75 4.42
N ILE A 59 7.10 -10.81 5.35
CA ILE A 59 6.28 -9.61 5.53
C ILE A 59 6.27 -8.71 4.29
N SER A 60 7.22 -8.87 3.37
CA SER A 60 7.19 -8.23 2.05
C SER A 60 5.92 -8.52 1.26
N SER A 61 5.19 -9.61 1.59
CA SER A 61 3.90 -9.97 0.99
C SER A 61 2.84 -8.85 1.08
N ILE A 62 2.90 -8.01 2.12
CA ILE A 62 1.98 -6.88 2.32
C ILE A 62 2.49 -5.56 1.71
N ASP A 63 3.73 -5.53 1.23
CA ASP A 63 4.33 -4.32 0.68
C ASP A 63 3.71 -3.94 -0.68
N PRO A 64 3.34 -2.66 -0.94
CA PRO A 64 2.72 -2.28 -2.21
C PRO A 64 3.63 -2.37 -3.43
N PHE A 65 4.96 -2.41 -3.25
CA PHE A 65 5.95 -2.53 -4.33
C PHE A 65 6.37 -3.97 -4.61
N SER A 66 5.88 -4.94 -3.83
CA SER A 66 6.16 -6.37 -4.05
C SER A 66 5.13 -7.04 -4.95
N GLY A 67 5.50 -8.16 -5.59
CA GLY A 67 4.62 -8.91 -6.48
C GLY A 67 4.02 -8.04 -7.59
N PHE A 68 2.69 -7.93 -7.62
CA PHE A 68 2.02 -6.88 -8.37
C PHE A 68 2.25 -5.52 -7.71
N ASN A 69 3.06 -4.68 -8.35
CA ASN A 69 3.45 -3.35 -7.85
C ASN A 69 2.27 -2.35 -7.90
N THR A 70 1.40 -2.45 -6.90
CA THR A 70 0.24 -1.58 -6.69
C THR A 70 0.63 -0.15 -6.29
N GLY A 71 1.81 0.05 -5.70
CA GLY A 71 2.33 1.37 -5.34
C GLY A 71 2.62 2.22 -6.59
N GLU A 72 3.38 1.67 -7.53
CA GLU A 72 3.65 2.33 -8.82
C GLU A 72 2.39 2.45 -9.68
N TYR A 73 1.52 1.45 -9.65
CA TYR A 73 0.25 1.52 -10.35
C TYR A 73 -0.63 2.68 -9.85
N LEU A 74 -0.65 2.93 -8.53
CA LEU A 74 -1.35 4.08 -7.96
C LEU A 74 -0.82 5.39 -8.55
N PHE A 75 0.50 5.59 -8.53
CA PHE A 75 1.07 6.83 -9.07
C PHE A 75 0.81 6.98 -10.56
N HIS A 76 0.86 5.89 -11.33
CA HIS A 76 0.49 5.91 -12.74
C HIS A 76 -0.96 6.34 -12.96
N ILE A 77 -1.91 5.74 -12.23
CA ILE A 77 -3.34 6.07 -12.35
C ILE A 77 -3.62 7.52 -11.93
N LEU A 78 -2.94 8.02 -10.91
CA LEU A 78 -3.06 9.40 -10.45
C LEU A 78 -2.35 10.42 -11.37
N GLY A 79 -1.62 9.97 -12.40
CA GLY A 79 -0.79 10.86 -13.21
C GLY A 79 0.27 11.58 -12.36
N ILE A 80 0.84 10.89 -11.38
CA ILE A 80 1.98 11.40 -10.62
C ILE A 80 3.24 10.97 -11.37
N LYS A 81 4.24 11.85 -11.47
CA LYS A 81 5.58 11.47 -11.90
C LYS A 81 6.44 11.25 -10.67
N TRP A 82 7.05 10.09 -10.57
CA TRP A 82 7.88 9.70 -9.43
C TRP A 82 9.19 9.06 -9.90
N GLU A 83 10.12 8.93 -8.97
CA GLU A 83 11.26 8.02 -9.06
C GLU A 83 11.38 7.24 -7.75
N THR A 84 11.74 5.97 -7.85
CA THR A 84 11.98 5.09 -6.69
C THR A 84 13.47 4.81 -6.61
N LEU A 85 14.07 5.15 -5.47
CA LEU A 85 15.48 4.96 -5.19
C LEU A 85 15.62 3.87 -4.12
N MET A 86 16.29 2.78 -4.47
CA MET A 86 16.82 1.87 -3.46
C MET A 86 18.07 2.52 -2.89
N SER A 87 18.05 2.82 -1.59
CA SER A 87 19.17 3.47 -0.95
C SER A 87 19.97 2.45 -0.16
N ALA A 88 21.12 2.06 -0.71
CA ALA A 88 22.19 1.55 0.12
C ALA A 88 22.82 2.72 0.91
N GLU A 89 23.33 2.43 2.10
CA GLU A 89 24.10 3.39 2.92
C GLU A 89 25.56 3.49 2.42
N ASP A 90 25.78 3.33 1.11
CA ASP A 90 27.08 3.45 0.48
C ASP A 90 27.26 4.86 -0.12
N GLY A 91 28.48 5.39 -0.05
CA GLY A 91 28.73 6.83 -0.17
C GLY A 91 28.23 7.50 -1.45
N LYS A 92 28.21 6.81 -2.60
CA LYS A 92 27.76 7.39 -3.88
C LYS A 92 26.23 7.44 -3.99
N THR A 93 25.57 6.33 -3.70
CA THR A 93 24.11 6.18 -3.83
C THR A 93 23.40 6.98 -2.75
N ALA A 94 23.94 6.99 -1.52
CA ALA A 94 23.44 7.81 -0.44
C ALA A 94 23.48 9.31 -0.77
N SER A 95 24.57 9.80 -1.38
CA SER A 95 24.70 11.22 -1.77
C SER A 95 23.63 11.63 -2.79
N ASN A 96 23.37 10.82 -3.81
CA ASN A 96 22.33 11.10 -4.79
C ASN A 96 20.93 11.07 -4.15
N THR A 97 20.63 10.07 -3.31
CA THR A 97 19.36 10.01 -2.57
C THR A 97 19.14 11.24 -1.70
N VAL A 98 20.18 11.69 -0.98
CA VAL A 98 20.12 12.94 -0.17
C VAL A 98 19.75 14.14 -1.05
N LEU A 99 20.41 14.32 -2.19
CA LEU A 99 20.14 15.45 -3.09
C LEU A 99 18.69 15.42 -3.59
N LYS A 100 18.18 14.25 -4.00
CA LYS A 100 16.80 14.11 -4.47
C LYS A 100 15.77 14.39 -3.36
N ILE A 101 16.03 13.94 -2.13
CA ILE A 101 15.19 14.28 -0.97
C ILE A 101 15.18 15.79 -0.73
N ILE A 102 16.35 16.43 -0.75
CA ILE A 102 16.48 17.88 -0.56
C ILE A 102 15.71 18.64 -1.64
N ASP A 103 15.85 18.25 -2.91
CA ASP A 103 15.18 18.90 -4.04
C ASP A 103 13.65 18.77 -3.94
N SER A 104 13.17 17.58 -3.53
CA SER A 104 11.75 17.34 -3.24
C SER A 104 11.24 18.27 -2.14
N ILE A 105 11.94 18.32 -1.00
CA ILE A 105 11.60 19.19 0.14
C ILE A 105 11.65 20.67 -0.28
N ASN A 106 12.63 21.05 -1.09
CA ASN A 106 12.77 22.41 -1.59
C ASN A 106 11.65 22.83 -2.54
N SER A 107 11.11 21.87 -3.29
CA SER A 107 9.89 22.00 -4.09
C SER A 107 8.61 21.93 -3.27
N GLY A 108 8.72 21.80 -1.94
CA GLY A 108 7.60 21.73 -1.02
C GLY A 108 6.87 20.39 -1.06
N ILE A 109 7.53 19.29 -1.43
CA ILE A 109 6.92 17.96 -1.51
C ILE A 109 7.70 17.02 -0.57
N PRO A 110 7.05 16.40 0.44
CA PRO A 110 7.73 15.40 1.26
C PRO A 110 8.07 14.15 0.43
N ALA A 111 9.20 13.52 0.74
CA ALA A 111 9.54 12.21 0.17
C ALA A 111 8.84 11.09 0.95
N ILE A 112 8.41 10.03 0.26
CA ILE A 112 7.82 8.84 0.91
C ILE A 112 8.93 7.80 1.05
N ALA A 113 9.10 7.20 2.22
CA ALA A 113 10.21 6.27 2.44
C ALA A 113 9.88 5.20 3.48
N ILE A 114 10.54 4.06 3.39
CA ILE A 114 10.44 2.95 4.35
C ILE A 114 11.68 2.92 5.24
N HIS A 115 11.53 2.45 6.48
CA HIS A 115 12.62 2.26 7.44
C HIS A 115 13.18 3.55 8.04
N LEU A 116 12.30 4.50 8.36
CA LEU A 116 12.70 5.82 8.89
C LEU A 116 13.02 5.82 10.39
N ASP A 117 12.47 4.87 11.15
CA ASP A 117 12.56 4.77 12.60
C ASP A 117 12.94 3.35 13.08
N GLY A 118 13.63 2.58 12.22
CA GLY A 118 13.96 1.18 12.50
C GLY A 118 12.81 0.19 12.29
N THR A 119 11.61 0.66 11.93
CA THR A 119 10.47 -0.21 11.61
C THR A 119 10.34 -0.47 10.11
N THR A 120 9.66 -1.54 9.70
CA THR A 120 9.35 -1.82 8.28
C THR A 120 8.18 -0.99 7.74
N ASN A 121 7.78 0.08 8.43
CA ASN A 121 6.68 0.92 7.98
C ASN A 121 7.18 2.02 7.03
N TRP A 122 6.28 2.40 6.12
CA TRP A 122 6.43 3.59 5.31
C TRP A 122 6.10 4.85 6.12
N GLY A 123 6.74 5.95 5.77
CA GLY A 123 6.58 7.25 6.37
C GLY A 123 6.94 8.36 5.39
N LEU A 124 7.06 9.57 5.93
CA LEU A 124 7.40 10.77 5.16
C LEU A 124 8.69 11.38 5.67
N ILE A 125 9.58 11.78 4.76
CA ILE A 125 10.68 12.69 5.03
C ILE A 125 10.19 14.10 4.68
N THR A 126 10.20 14.97 5.68
CA THR A 126 9.52 16.28 5.67
C THR A 126 10.48 17.45 5.82
N GLY A 127 11.74 17.20 6.19
CA GLY A 127 12.70 18.28 6.36
C GLY A 127 14.13 17.77 6.51
N TYR A 128 15.08 18.70 6.51
CA TYR A 128 16.50 18.45 6.75
C TYR A 128 17.14 19.59 7.55
N ALA A 129 18.20 19.27 8.30
CA ALA A 129 19.03 20.22 9.05
C ALA A 129 20.52 19.85 9.01
N ASP A 130 21.36 20.70 9.62
CA ASP A 130 22.81 20.54 9.79
C ASP A 130 23.55 20.11 8.51
N LYS A 131 23.50 20.96 7.48
CA LYS A 131 24.14 20.68 6.18
C LYS A 131 23.76 19.29 5.61
N TYR A 132 22.48 18.94 5.74
CA TYR A 132 21.89 17.69 5.22
C TYR A 132 22.28 16.42 5.98
N ARG A 133 22.88 16.57 7.17
CA ARG A 133 23.24 15.45 8.03
C ARG A 133 22.04 14.82 8.73
N TYR A 134 21.01 15.62 9.01
CA TYR A 134 19.81 15.16 9.71
C TYR A 134 18.57 15.37 8.87
N PHE A 135 17.69 14.38 8.89
CA PHE A 135 16.36 14.45 8.30
C PHE A 135 15.28 14.44 9.39
N TYR A 136 14.18 15.12 9.09
CA TYR A 136 12.95 15.10 9.88
C TYR A 136 11.86 14.36 9.13
N GLY A 137 11.01 13.63 9.83
CA GLY A 137 9.96 12.83 9.23
C GLY A 137 8.71 12.67 10.07
N ARG A 138 7.69 12.11 9.43
CA ARG A 138 6.46 11.62 10.04
C ARG A 138 6.41 10.11 9.84
N PHE A 139 6.21 9.37 10.93
CA PHE A 139 6.23 7.91 10.93
C PHE A 139 4.85 7.35 11.21
N PHE A 140 4.62 6.11 10.78
CA PHE A 140 3.38 5.39 11.04
C PHE A 140 3.12 5.28 12.56
N LYS A 141 1.86 5.50 12.98
CA LYS A 141 1.43 5.58 14.40
C LYS A 141 2.03 6.73 15.21
N ASN A 142 2.79 7.64 14.61
CA ASN A 142 2.94 8.96 15.22
C ASN A 142 1.62 9.71 15.00
N GLY A 143 0.93 10.05 16.10
CA GLY A 143 -0.29 10.86 16.07
C GLY A 143 -0.07 12.27 15.51
N SER A 144 -0.79 13.26 16.02
CA SER A 144 -0.66 14.67 15.57
C SER A 144 0.69 15.33 15.95
N GLY A 145 1.57 14.63 16.66
CA GLY A 145 2.91 15.13 17.01
C GLY A 145 3.69 15.54 15.76
N GLY A 146 4.41 16.67 15.84
CA GLY A 146 5.17 17.26 14.74
C GLY A 146 6.25 16.34 14.15
N ALA A 147 7.01 16.86 13.19
CA ALA A 147 8.10 16.11 12.57
C ALA A 147 9.16 15.69 13.61
N LYS A 148 9.66 14.46 13.51
CA LYS A 148 10.68 13.89 14.40
C LYS A 148 11.96 13.60 13.64
N HIS A 149 13.10 13.58 14.32
CA HIS A 149 14.35 13.14 13.72
C HIS A 149 14.24 11.68 13.25
N LEU A 150 14.75 11.41 12.05
CA LEU A 150 14.97 10.05 11.58
C LEU A 150 16.06 9.40 12.42
N THR A 151 15.86 8.14 12.80
CA THR A 151 16.83 7.34 13.57
C THR A 151 17.49 6.25 12.74
N SER A 152 17.10 6.11 11.47
CA SER A 152 17.60 5.09 10.56
C SER A 152 17.67 5.63 9.12
N TRP A 153 18.60 5.09 8.34
CA TRP A 153 18.72 5.39 6.92
C TRP A 153 17.59 4.69 6.14
N PRO A 154 16.85 5.40 5.26
CA PRO A 154 15.75 4.81 4.52
C PRO A 154 16.25 3.71 3.58
N PHE A 155 15.54 2.58 3.52
CA PHE A 155 15.89 1.51 2.59
C PHE A 155 15.40 1.80 1.16
N ILE A 156 14.17 2.31 1.03
CA ILE A 156 13.57 2.74 -0.23
C ILE A 156 13.02 4.15 -0.03
N VAL A 157 13.26 5.02 -1.02
CA VAL A 157 12.73 6.38 -1.07
C VAL A 157 12.01 6.58 -2.40
N THR A 158 10.76 7.00 -2.33
CA THR A 158 9.96 7.46 -3.47
C THR A 158 9.95 8.99 -3.47
N ILE A 159 10.44 9.57 -4.55
CA ILE A 159 10.44 11.02 -4.78
C ILE A 159 9.32 11.36 -5.75
N ILE A 160 8.42 12.26 -5.34
CA ILE A 160 7.36 12.77 -6.21
C ILE A 160 7.90 14.01 -6.92
N ASN A 161 8.16 13.88 -8.22
CA ASN A 161 8.73 14.95 -9.04
C ASN A 161 7.66 15.94 -9.50
N GLN A 162 6.46 15.44 -9.81
CA GLN A 162 5.38 16.27 -10.35
C GLN A 162 4.02 15.63 -10.09
N PHE A 163 3.05 16.44 -9.70
CA PHE A 163 1.63 16.08 -9.81
C PHE A 163 1.15 16.52 -11.19
N SER A 164 0.92 15.59 -12.13
CA SER A 164 0.27 15.91 -13.41
C SER A 164 -1.23 15.71 -13.32
N LEU A 165 -1.83 16.14 -12.20
CA LEU A 165 -3.27 16.14 -12.01
C LEU A 165 -3.88 17.23 -12.91
N LYS A 166 -3.94 16.95 -14.22
CA LYS A 166 -5.15 17.30 -14.97
C LYS A 166 -6.28 16.69 -14.16
N PHE A 167 -7.27 17.48 -13.77
CA PHE A 167 -8.39 17.04 -12.94
C PHE A 167 -9.15 15.89 -13.62
N ILE A 168 -8.63 14.67 -13.51
CA ILE A 168 -9.35 13.45 -13.84
C ILE A 168 -10.33 13.27 -12.70
N ASP A 169 -11.62 13.26 -13.01
CA ASP A 169 -12.65 13.06 -12.01
C ASP A 169 -12.53 11.66 -11.38
N LYS A 170 -13.05 11.52 -10.15
CA LYS A 170 -12.94 10.29 -9.36
C LYS A 170 -13.56 9.09 -10.09
N GLU A 171 -14.65 9.27 -10.82
CA GLU A 171 -15.30 8.16 -11.54
C GLU A 171 -14.43 7.65 -12.70
N THR A 172 -13.80 8.55 -13.43
CA THR A 172 -12.86 8.19 -14.49
C THR A 172 -11.65 7.44 -13.94
N LEU A 173 -11.11 7.87 -12.78
CA LEU A 173 -10.05 7.12 -12.09
C LEU A 173 -10.50 5.70 -11.70
N VAL A 174 -11.71 5.57 -11.14
CA VAL A 174 -12.30 4.27 -10.75
C VAL A 174 -12.49 3.35 -11.97
N LYS A 175 -13.04 3.87 -13.07
CA LYS A 175 -13.21 3.08 -14.30
C LYS A 175 -11.86 2.65 -14.88
N ASN A 176 -10.88 3.56 -14.90
CA ASN A 176 -9.55 3.27 -15.43
C ASN A 176 -8.79 2.26 -14.57
N SER A 177 -8.89 2.34 -13.24
CA SER A 177 -8.22 1.39 -12.37
C SER A 177 -8.74 -0.04 -12.58
N PHE A 178 -10.06 -0.19 -12.71
CA PHE A 178 -10.70 -1.50 -12.87
C PHE A 178 -10.46 -2.19 -14.21
N LYS A 179 -9.88 -1.50 -15.21
CA LYS A 179 -9.40 -2.15 -16.45
C LYS A 179 -8.34 -3.23 -16.19
N LYS A 180 -7.63 -3.15 -15.06
CA LYS A 180 -6.65 -4.17 -14.64
C LYS A 180 -7.14 -5.08 -13.50
N TYR A 181 -8.42 -5.00 -13.13
CA TYR A 181 -8.96 -5.77 -12.01
C TYR A 181 -8.80 -7.29 -12.20
N CYS A 182 -9.23 -7.83 -13.35
CA CYS A 182 -9.09 -9.26 -13.62
C CYS A 182 -7.62 -9.73 -13.63
N TYR A 183 -6.71 -8.83 -14.01
CA TYR A 183 -5.28 -9.14 -14.04
C TYR A 183 -4.69 -9.31 -12.64
N ILE A 184 -5.11 -8.49 -11.66
CA ILE A 184 -4.60 -8.59 -10.30
C ILE A 184 -5.15 -9.82 -9.55
N LEU A 185 -6.32 -10.32 -9.95
CA LEU A 185 -6.90 -11.54 -9.37
C LEU A 185 -6.31 -12.81 -9.96
N LYS A 186 -5.70 -12.73 -11.16
CA LYS A 186 -5.22 -13.91 -11.88
C LYS A 186 -4.28 -14.75 -11.00
N SER A 187 -4.69 -15.99 -10.79
CA SER A 187 -3.92 -16.97 -10.04
C SER A 187 -2.61 -17.29 -10.77
N GLY A 188 -1.47 -17.23 -10.06
CA GLY A 188 -0.18 -17.37 -10.71
C GLY A 188 1.00 -16.91 -9.86
N THR A 189 2.11 -16.61 -10.54
CA THR A 189 3.34 -16.12 -9.92
C THR A 189 3.77 -14.83 -10.59
N VAL A 190 4.02 -13.78 -9.81
CA VAL A 190 4.45 -12.46 -10.29
C VAL A 190 5.61 -11.97 -9.47
N ASN A 191 6.74 -11.70 -10.12
CA ASN A 191 7.98 -11.25 -9.47
C ASN A 191 8.40 -12.14 -8.28
N GLY A 192 8.16 -13.45 -8.38
CA GLY A 192 8.47 -14.43 -7.33
C GLY A 192 7.39 -14.62 -6.27
N TYR A 193 6.29 -13.86 -6.29
CA TYR A 193 5.18 -13.97 -5.34
C TYR A 193 4.05 -14.81 -5.91
N PHE A 194 3.44 -15.66 -5.09
CA PHE A 194 2.20 -16.36 -5.41
C PHE A 194 1.02 -15.42 -5.27
N ASN A 195 0.22 -15.31 -6.34
CA ASN A 195 -0.93 -14.43 -6.42
C ASN A 195 -2.24 -15.21 -6.53
N GLY A 196 -3.32 -14.64 -5.99
CA GLY A 196 -4.66 -15.22 -6.02
C GLY A 196 -4.73 -16.57 -5.31
N THR A 197 -5.54 -17.50 -5.84
CA THR A 197 -5.75 -18.83 -5.23
C THR A 197 -4.45 -19.61 -5.02
N LYS A 198 -3.46 -19.46 -5.92
CA LYS A 198 -2.18 -20.16 -5.84
C LYS A 198 -1.42 -19.86 -4.55
N GLY A 199 -1.61 -18.67 -3.98
CA GLY A 199 -1.01 -18.29 -2.69
C GLY A 199 -1.50 -19.16 -1.54
N PHE A 200 -2.82 -19.26 -1.38
CA PHE A 200 -3.42 -20.11 -0.35
C PHE A 200 -3.16 -21.60 -0.60
N GLU A 201 -3.27 -22.06 -1.85
CA GLU A 201 -2.93 -23.44 -2.22
C GLU A 201 -1.50 -23.81 -1.83
N TYR A 202 -0.54 -22.88 -2.04
CA TYR A 202 0.84 -23.08 -1.65
C TYR A 202 1.03 -23.18 -0.14
N ILE A 203 0.39 -22.28 0.63
CA ILE A 203 0.40 -22.27 2.10
C ILE A 203 -0.15 -23.59 2.65
N LEU A 204 -1.30 -24.04 2.14
CA LEU A 204 -1.96 -25.26 2.58
C LEU A 204 -1.13 -26.51 2.24
N LYS A 205 -0.63 -26.60 1.00
CA LYS A 205 0.16 -27.73 0.53
C LYS A 205 1.47 -27.95 1.32
N HIS A 206 2.14 -26.86 1.70
CA HIS A 206 3.42 -26.92 2.42
C HIS A 206 3.28 -26.71 3.93
N GLU A 207 2.04 -26.68 4.42
CA GLU A 207 1.71 -26.51 5.84
C GLU A 207 2.41 -25.31 6.50
N LEU A 208 2.57 -24.20 5.78
CA LEU A 208 3.33 -23.03 6.26
C LEU A 208 2.67 -22.36 7.47
N TYR A 209 1.37 -22.61 7.67
CA TYR A 209 0.63 -22.22 8.87
C TYR A 209 1.19 -22.84 10.17
N LYS A 210 1.92 -23.98 10.09
CA LYS A 210 2.57 -24.59 11.27
C LYS A 210 3.89 -23.93 11.62
N SER A 211 4.72 -23.63 10.62
CA SER A 211 6.12 -23.19 10.82
C SER A 211 6.30 -21.67 10.79
N ARG A 212 5.34 -20.92 10.22
CA ARG A 212 5.40 -19.46 10.03
C ARG A 212 4.20 -18.74 10.65
N ASN A 213 3.57 -19.33 11.66
CA ASN A 213 2.30 -18.90 12.23
C ASN A 213 2.19 -17.38 12.47
N ASN A 214 3.13 -16.76 13.18
CA ASN A 214 3.07 -15.33 13.53
C ASN A 214 3.16 -14.42 12.30
N THR A 215 4.03 -14.75 11.35
CA THR A 215 4.19 -13.90 10.16
C THR A 215 3.00 -14.08 9.21
N LEU A 216 2.53 -15.32 9.04
CA LEU A 216 1.30 -15.59 8.30
C LEU A 216 0.11 -14.86 8.91
N LYS A 217 -0.06 -14.94 10.23
CA LYS A 217 -1.13 -14.25 10.98
C LYS A 217 -1.14 -12.75 10.68
N ASN A 218 0.03 -12.10 10.73
CA ASN A 218 0.17 -10.67 10.42
C ASN A 218 -0.18 -10.34 8.95
N ILE A 219 0.19 -11.21 8.01
CA ILE A 219 -0.16 -11.03 6.60
C ILE A 219 -1.67 -11.17 6.41
N LEU A 220 -2.31 -12.19 7.01
CA LEU A 220 -3.75 -12.41 6.91
C LEU A 220 -4.57 -11.29 7.57
N ILE A 221 -4.12 -10.76 8.71
CA ILE A 221 -4.74 -9.56 9.33
C ILE A 221 -4.71 -8.38 8.35
N ASN A 222 -3.57 -8.13 7.70
CA ASN A 222 -3.47 -7.06 6.69
C ASN A 222 -4.32 -7.34 5.45
N LEU A 223 -4.46 -8.60 5.04
CA LEU A 223 -5.33 -8.98 3.94
C LEU A 223 -6.79 -8.66 4.29
N VAL A 224 -7.30 -9.12 5.44
CA VAL A 224 -8.68 -8.83 5.90
C VAL A 224 -8.94 -7.31 5.99
N ASN A 225 -8.00 -6.55 6.56
CA ASN A 225 -8.08 -5.08 6.59
C ASN A 225 -8.14 -4.45 5.18
N SER A 226 -7.36 -5.01 4.25
CA SER A 226 -7.39 -4.61 2.84
C SER A 226 -8.74 -4.96 2.20
N ARG A 227 -9.36 -6.08 2.58
CA ARG A 227 -10.71 -6.46 2.10
C ARG A 227 -11.81 -5.55 2.64
N LYS A 228 -11.67 -5.04 3.85
CA LYS A 228 -12.57 -4.00 4.37
C LYS A 228 -12.49 -2.72 3.52
N SER A 229 -11.28 -2.35 3.07
CA SER A 229 -11.09 -1.24 2.14
C SER A 229 -11.75 -1.53 0.77
N ALA A 230 -11.60 -2.76 0.25
CA ALA A 230 -12.23 -3.21 -1.00
C ALA A 230 -13.75 -3.11 -0.91
N PHE A 231 -14.36 -3.61 0.16
CA PHE A 231 -15.80 -3.53 0.41
C PHE A 231 -16.29 -2.07 0.45
N ASN A 232 -15.63 -1.21 1.24
CA ASN A 232 -15.99 0.21 1.33
C ASN A 232 -15.88 0.92 -0.02
N PHE A 233 -14.83 0.62 -0.79
CA PHE A 233 -14.62 1.16 -2.12
C PHE A 233 -15.73 0.73 -3.09
N LEU A 234 -15.98 -0.57 -3.21
CA LEU A 234 -17.03 -1.11 -4.08
C LEU A 234 -18.40 -0.55 -3.71
N LYS A 235 -18.68 -0.39 -2.41
CA LYS A 235 -19.95 0.14 -1.91
C LYS A 235 -20.14 1.60 -2.32
N LYS A 236 -19.08 2.39 -2.20
CA LYS A 236 -19.07 3.82 -2.55
C LYS A 236 -19.18 4.05 -4.06
N TYR A 237 -18.58 3.18 -4.88
CA TYR A 237 -18.53 3.33 -6.34
C TYR A 237 -19.36 2.29 -7.09
N ARG A 238 -20.39 1.74 -6.45
CA ARG A 238 -21.25 0.68 -6.99
C ARG A 238 -21.82 1.04 -8.36
N ASP A 239 -22.42 2.22 -8.47
CA ASP A 239 -23.07 2.68 -9.71
C ASP A 239 -22.05 2.95 -10.84
N THR A 240 -20.84 3.37 -10.47
CA THR A 240 -19.74 3.61 -11.42
C THR A 240 -19.24 2.29 -12.03
N LEU A 241 -19.22 1.22 -11.23
CA LEU A 241 -18.62 -0.08 -11.58
C LEU A 241 -19.63 -1.11 -12.10
N SER A 242 -20.93 -0.95 -11.82
CA SER A 242 -21.99 -1.89 -12.19
C SER A 242 -22.08 -2.20 -13.69
N LYS A 243 -21.54 -1.32 -14.53
CA LYS A 243 -21.46 -1.52 -15.98
C LYS A 243 -20.27 -2.38 -16.44
N THR A 244 -19.32 -2.64 -15.55
CA THR A 244 -18.04 -3.29 -15.87
C THR A 244 -17.92 -4.66 -15.21
N ILE A 245 -18.47 -4.84 -14.00
CA ILE A 245 -18.36 -6.06 -13.20
C ILE A 245 -19.66 -6.34 -12.44
N ASN A 246 -19.85 -7.57 -11.98
CA ASN A 246 -20.94 -7.90 -11.07
C ASN A 246 -20.63 -7.43 -9.64
N VAL A 247 -20.79 -6.12 -9.40
CA VAL A 247 -20.42 -5.48 -8.13
C VAL A 247 -21.16 -6.07 -6.93
N ASP A 248 -22.40 -6.51 -7.11
CA ASP A 248 -23.23 -7.00 -6.01
C ASP A 248 -22.69 -8.32 -5.45
N CYS A 249 -22.33 -9.26 -6.32
CA CYS A 249 -21.69 -10.51 -5.90
C CYS A 249 -20.32 -10.24 -5.25
N LEU A 250 -19.54 -9.30 -5.80
CA LEU A 250 -18.23 -8.95 -5.23
C LEU A 250 -18.36 -8.28 -3.86
N LEU A 251 -19.37 -7.43 -3.67
CA LEU A 251 -19.66 -6.80 -2.38
C LEU A 251 -19.93 -7.83 -1.30
N ASP A 252 -20.75 -8.84 -1.60
CA ASP A 252 -21.07 -9.91 -0.66
C ASP A 252 -19.82 -10.73 -0.29
N LEU A 253 -18.97 -11.05 -1.27
CA LEU A 253 -17.76 -11.83 -1.05
C LEU A 253 -16.71 -11.05 -0.25
N TYR A 254 -16.41 -9.80 -0.61
CA TYR A 254 -15.46 -8.99 0.15
C TYR A 254 -15.98 -8.61 1.54
N ASN A 255 -17.31 -8.49 1.72
CA ASN A 255 -17.89 -8.33 3.05
C ASN A 255 -17.59 -9.55 3.92
N LYS A 256 -17.80 -10.77 3.40
CA LYS A 256 -17.45 -12.02 4.10
C LYS A 256 -15.98 -12.07 4.48
N GLU A 257 -15.07 -11.79 3.53
CA GLU A 257 -13.63 -11.77 3.84
C GLU A 257 -13.27 -10.71 4.88
N SER A 258 -13.91 -9.54 4.85
CA SER A 258 -13.57 -8.41 5.74
C SER A 258 -13.94 -8.62 7.22
N VAL A 259 -14.78 -9.61 7.51
CA VAL A 259 -15.23 -9.92 8.88
C VAL A 259 -14.62 -11.20 9.44
N ILE A 260 -13.76 -11.89 8.67
CA ILE A 260 -13.04 -13.07 9.16
C ILE A 260 -12.14 -12.66 10.32
N THR A 261 -12.29 -13.37 11.44
CA THR A 261 -11.43 -13.19 12.60
C THR A 261 -10.18 -14.04 12.44
N ILE A 262 -9.00 -13.42 12.51
CA ILE A 262 -7.74 -14.14 12.39
C ILE A 262 -7.27 -14.61 13.78
N ASP A 263 -7.42 -15.90 14.05
CA ASP A 263 -6.99 -16.57 15.26
C ASP A 263 -5.84 -17.58 14.99
N ASP A 264 -5.67 -18.57 15.87
CA ASP A 264 -4.60 -19.56 15.75
C ASP A 264 -4.96 -20.76 14.85
N ASN A 265 -6.23 -20.87 14.41
CA ASN A 265 -6.70 -21.87 13.46
C ASN A 265 -6.41 -21.46 12.01
N LEU A 266 -5.14 -21.14 11.75
CA LEU A 266 -4.69 -20.55 10.48
C LEU A 266 -4.95 -21.45 9.27
N LYS A 267 -5.06 -22.77 9.45
CA LYS A 267 -5.38 -23.71 8.37
C LYS A 267 -6.80 -23.46 7.86
N ASP A 268 -7.79 -23.53 8.75
CA ASP A 268 -9.20 -23.38 8.38
C ASP A 268 -9.47 -21.98 7.81
N ILE A 269 -8.81 -20.95 8.36
CA ILE A 269 -8.85 -19.58 7.81
C ILE A 269 -8.32 -19.54 6.37
N CYS A 270 -7.21 -20.22 6.07
CA CYS A 270 -6.67 -20.27 4.70
C CYS A 270 -7.59 -21.05 3.75
N GLU A 271 -8.27 -22.09 4.22
CA GLU A 271 -9.25 -22.85 3.44
C GLU A 271 -10.49 -22.00 3.13
N GLU A 272 -11.00 -21.25 4.10
CA GLU A 272 -12.12 -20.31 3.93
C GLU A 272 -11.77 -19.21 2.94
N LEU A 273 -10.62 -18.55 3.10
CA LEU A 273 -10.16 -17.50 2.17
C LEU A 273 -9.92 -18.05 0.76
N LEU A 274 -9.38 -19.26 0.62
CA LEU A 274 -9.24 -19.91 -0.69
C LEU A 274 -10.60 -20.16 -1.34
N HIS A 275 -11.62 -20.57 -0.58
CA HIS A 275 -12.96 -20.77 -1.10
C HIS A 275 -13.58 -19.44 -1.59
N LEU A 276 -13.43 -18.36 -0.82
CA LEU A 276 -13.92 -17.03 -1.18
C LEU A 276 -13.19 -16.47 -2.42
N GLU A 277 -11.86 -16.60 -2.48
CA GLU A 277 -11.04 -16.15 -3.61
C GLU A 277 -11.42 -16.86 -4.93
N LYS A 278 -11.75 -18.16 -4.87
CA LYS A 278 -12.27 -18.90 -6.04
C LYS A 278 -13.58 -18.31 -6.54
N ASN A 279 -14.51 -18.01 -5.63
CA ASN A 279 -15.78 -17.40 -6.01
C ASN A 279 -15.59 -15.98 -6.58
N ILE A 280 -14.67 -15.19 -6.04
CA ILE A 280 -14.37 -13.83 -6.54
C ILE A 280 -13.94 -13.88 -8.02
N LEU A 281 -13.11 -14.85 -8.40
CA LEU A 281 -12.66 -15.03 -9.78
C LEU A 281 -13.82 -15.27 -10.74
N ASP A 282 -14.82 -16.06 -10.34
CA ASP A 282 -15.97 -16.42 -11.19
C ASP A 282 -16.87 -15.20 -11.49
N TYR A 283 -16.91 -14.20 -10.60
CA TYR A 283 -17.71 -12.97 -10.78
C TYR A 283 -16.92 -11.79 -11.37
N SER A 284 -15.63 -12.00 -11.66
CA SER A 284 -14.73 -10.97 -12.18
C SER A 284 -14.53 -11.06 -13.70
N VAL A 285 -15.17 -12.02 -14.38
CA VAL A 285 -15.08 -12.29 -15.82
C VAL A 285 -16.38 -11.93 -16.53
#